data_AF-A0A087UJ24-F1
#
_entry.id   AF-A0A087UJ24-F1
#
_cell.length_a   1.000
_cell.length_b   1.000
_cell.length_c   1.000
_cell.angle_alpha   90.00
_cell.angle_beta   90.00
_cell.angle_gamma   90.00
#
_symmetry.space_group_name_H-M   'P 1'
#
loop_
_entity.id
_entity.type
_entity.pdbx_description
1 polymer ?
#
loop_
_entity_poly.entity_id
_entity_poly.type
_entity_poly.pdbx_seq_one_letter_code
_entity_poly.pdbx_strand_id
1 'polypeptide(L)' 'MPEKNTSAKVKRMWQNRWAETTTGHRTFKFYPKINFKLNIRNWYITQFLTEHGSFSSYLKRFNFRTSDSCSCGEVG' A
#
# COMPACT_ATOMS: atom_id res chain seq x y z
N MET A 1 21.66 1.47 31.05
CA MET A 1 21.29 1.72 29.65
C MET A 1 20.88 0.41 28.97
N PRO A 2 19.61 0.13 28.68
CA PRO A 2 19.23 -0.77 27.60
C PRO A 2 18.61 0.06 26.46
N GLU A 3 18.79 -0.22 25.17
CA GLU A 3 17.86 -1.06 24.40
C GLU A 3 18.38 -1.20 22.95
N LYS A 4 19.37 -2.08 22.71
CA LYS A 4 19.72 -2.45 21.32
C LYS A 4 18.96 -3.66 20.80
N ASN A 5 18.20 -4.37 21.66
CA ASN A 5 17.54 -5.65 21.35
C ASN A 5 16.04 -5.52 21.00
N THR A 6 15.38 -4.41 21.38
CA THR A 6 13.95 -4.18 21.12
C THR A 6 13.65 -3.98 19.63
N SER A 7 14.52 -3.25 18.92
CA SER A 7 14.36 -2.91 17.49
C SER A 7 14.34 -4.13 16.57
N ALA A 8 15.23 -5.10 16.78
CA ALA A 8 15.30 -6.30 15.95
C ALA A 8 14.07 -7.19 16.13
N LYS A 9 13.58 -7.30 17.37
CA LYS A 9 12.34 -8.03 17.70
C LYS A 9 11.12 -7.42 17.01
N VAL A 10 10.96 -6.09 17.08
CA VAL A 10 9.85 -5.37 16.42
C VAL A 10 9.90 -5.55 14.91
N LYS A 11 11.08 -5.44 14.28
CA LYS A 11 11.24 -5.69 12.84
C LYS A 11 10.79 -7.09 12.45
N ARG A 12 11.21 -8.12 13.18
CA ARG A 12 10.80 -9.50 12.90
C ARG A 12 9.30 -9.69 13.05
N MET A 13 8.71 -9.15 14.10
CA MET A 13 7.25 -9.24 14.31
C MET A 13 6.48 -8.55 13.18
N TRP A 14 6.92 -7.37 12.74
CA TRP A 14 6.26 -6.67 11.65
C TRP A 14 6.42 -7.39 10.31
N GLN A 15 7.60 -7.96 10.04
CA GLN A 15 7.83 -8.77 8.83
C GLN A 15 6.94 -10.03 8.81
N ASN A 16 6.74 -10.70 9.94
CA ASN A 16 5.87 -11.87 10.03
C ASN A 16 4.42 -11.48 9.73
N ARG A 17 3.92 -10.41 10.38
CA ARG A 17 2.58 -9.87 10.08
C ARG A 17 2.46 -9.47 8.61
N TRP A 18 3.48 -8.84 8.04
CA TRP A 18 3.48 -8.44 6.64
C TRP A 18 3.37 -9.62 5.68
N ALA A 19 3.98 -10.76 6.00
CA ALA A 19 3.89 -11.97 5.20
C ALA A 19 2.55 -12.71 5.34
N GLU A 20 1.89 -12.61 6.49
CA GLU A 20 0.61 -13.28 6.78
C GLU A 20 -0.63 -12.47 6.36
N THR A 21 -0.46 -11.16 6.09
CA THR A 21 -1.59 -10.28 5.80
C THR A 21 -2.14 -10.54 4.39
N THR A 22 -3.46 -10.72 4.28
CA THR A 22 -4.18 -10.87 3.01
C THR A 22 -4.51 -9.52 2.34
N THR A 23 -4.61 -8.46 3.13
CA THR A 23 -4.83 -7.07 2.70
C THR A 23 -3.53 -6.41 2.23
N GLY A 24 -3.58 -5.59 1.16
CA GLY A 24 -2.38 -4.91 0.65
C GLY A 24 -1.43 -5.82 -0.15
N HIS A 25 -1.95 -6.94 -0.66
CA HIS A 25 -1.24 -7.93 -1.48
C HIS A 25 -0.48 -7.30 -2.66
N ARG A 26 -1.01 -6.23 -3.26
CA ARG A 26 -0.31 -5.49 -4.32
C ARG A 26 0.98 -4.85 -3.83
N THR A 27 0.96 -4.15 -2.69
CA THR A 27 2.18 -3.57 -2.10
C THR A 27 3.17 -4.68 -1.73
N PHE A 28 2.69 -5.81 -1.20
CA PHE A 28 3.54 -6.95 -0.84
C PHE A 28 4.30 -7.54 -2.05
N LYS A 29 3.67 -7.62 -3.22
CA LYS A 29 4.32 -8.08 -4.46
C LYS A 29 5.54 -7.25 -4.86
N PHE A 30 5.48 -5.93 -4.67
CA PHE A 30 6.60 -5.03 -4.97
C PHE A 30 7.62 -4.96 -3.82
N TYR A 31 7.13 -5.02 -2.57
CA TYR A 31 7.94 -4.88 -1.36
C TYR A 31 7.69 -6.04 -0.39
N PRO A 32 8.27 -7.23 -0.65
CA PRO A 32 8.05 -8.40 0.21
C PRO A 32 8.74 -8.28 1.56
N LYS A 33 9.76 -7.40 1.66
CA LYS A 33 10.47 -7.11 2.90
C LYS A 33 10.15 -5.71 3.40
N ILE A 34 9.93 -5.58 4.70
CA ILE A 34 9.75 -4.29 5.36
C ILE A 34 11.00 -3.44 5.16
N ASN A 35 10.81 -2.21 4.69
CA ASN A 35 11.90 -1.26 4.54
C ASN A 35 11.47 0.11 5.06
N PHE A 36 12.00 0.46 6.24
CA PHE A 36 11.72 1.74 6.90
C PHE A 36 12.32 2.96 6.19
N LYS A 37 13.18 2.74 5.18
CA LYS A 37 13.74 3.81 4.34
C LYS A 37 12.90 4.07 3.09
N LEU A 38 11.84 3.29 2.83
CA LEU A 38 10.90 3.58 1.75
C LEU A 38 10.15 4.87 2.07
N ASN A 39 10.48 5.93 1.33
CA ASN A 39 9.77 7.19 1.36
C ASN A 39 9.17 7.47 -0.02
N ILE A 40 7.98 6.91 -0.26
CA ILE A 40 7.24 7.13 -1.51
C ILE A 40 6.49 8.45 -1.36
N ARG A 41 7.06 9.52 -1.91
CA ARG A 41 6.45 10.87 -1.88
C ARG A 41 5.51 11.15 -3.05
N ASN A 42 5.49 10.28 -4.05
CA ASN A 42 4.61 10.45 -5.20
C ASN A 42 3.22 9.88 -4.87
N TRP A 43 2.21 10.74 -4.91
CA TRP A 43 0.85 10.37 -4.53
C TRP A 43 0.24 9.30 -5.45
N TYR A 44 0.50 9.36 -6.76
CA TYR A 44 0.00 8.37 -7.72
C TYR A 44 0.57 6.98 -7.43
N ILE A 45 1.86 6.91 -7.11
CA ILE A 45 2.54 5.64 -6.79
C ILE A 45 2.00 5.08 -5.48
N THR A 46 1.80 5.92 -4.46
CA THR A 46 1.22 5.48 -3.19
C THR A 46 -0.18 4.92 -3.39
N GLN A 47 -1.04 5.62 -4.13
CA GLN A 47 -2.39 5.16 -4.43
C GLN A 47 -2.42 3.86 -5.23
N PHE A 48 -1.53 3.73 -6.21
CA PHE A 48 -1.39 2.50 -6.98
C PHE A 48 -0.99 1.31 -6.11
N LEU A 49 0.01 1.49 -5.23
CA LEU A 49 0.56 0.42 -4.40
C LEU A 49 -0.43 -0.06 -3.35
N THR A 50 -1.08 0.88 -2.65
CA THR A 50 -2.02 0.57 -1.57
C THR A 50 -3.35 0.06 -2.08
N GLU A 51 -3.60 0.12 -3.39
CA GLU A 51 -4.94 -0.09 -3.97
C GLU A 51 -5.98 0.90 -3.41
N HIS A 52 -5.52 1.96 -2.74
CA HIS A 52 -6.36 3.03 -2.20
C HIS A 52 -6.15 4.28 -3.05
N GLY A 53 -6.92 4.34 -4.13
CA GLY A 53 -6.97 5.45 -5.08
C GLY A 53 -8.11 6.43 -4.83
N SER A 54 -8.09 7.57 -5.52
CA SER A 54 -9.33 8.29 -5.78
C SER A 54 -10.30 7.33 -6.48
N PHE A 55 -11.51 7.21 -5.93
CA PHE A 55 -12.57 6.42 -6.54
C PHE A 55 -12.72 6.77 -8.03
N SER A 56 -12.92 5.75 -8.86
CA SER A 56 -12.95 5.94 -10.32
C SER A 56 -14.08 6.89 -10.73
N SER A 57 -15.21 6.83 -10.02
CA SER A 57 -16.35 7.75 -10.04
C SER A 57 -15.96 9.20 -9.69
N TYR A 58 -15.14 9.39 -8.65
CA TYR A 58 -14.63 10.71 -8.27
C TYR A 58 -13.74 11.30 -9.37
N LEU A 59 -12.87 10.49 -9.98
CA LEU A 59 -12.03 10.93 -11.10
C LEU A 59 -12.86 11.23 -12.36
N LYS A 60 -13.92 10.45 -12.63
CA LYS A 60 -14.86 10.68 -13.73
C LYS A 60 -15.62 12.00 -13.56
N ARG A 61 -16.04 12.35 -12.33
CA ARG A 61 -16.73 13.62 -12.04
C ARG A 61 -15.94 14.85 -12.49
N PHE A 62 -14.61 14.82 -12.40
CA PHE A 62 -13.72 15.90 -12.84
C PHE A 62 -13.10 15.65 -14.22
N ASN A 63 -13.61 14.66 -14.95
CA ASN A 63 -13.16 14.32 -16.30
C ASN A 63 -11.67 13.91 -16.39
N PHE A 64 -11.07 13.45 -15.29
CA PHE A 64 -9.72 12.89 -15.26
C PHE A 64 -9.69 11.42 -15.74
N ARG A 65 -10.84 10.76 -15.76
CA ARG A 65 -11.05 9.42 -16.31
C ARG A 65 -12.35 9.37 -17.10
N THR A 66 -12.38 8.55 -18.14
CA THR A 66 -13.58 8.31 -18.96
C THR A 66 -14.54 7.30 -18.33
N SER A 67 -14.04 6.42 -17.46
CA SER A 67 -14.81 5.36 -16.79
C SER A 67 -14.69 5.43 -15.27
N ASP A 68 -15.81 5.13 -14.62
CA ASP A 68 -15.97 4.92 -13.18
C ASP A 68 -15.75 3.47 -12.76
N SER A 69 -15.36 2.59 -13.69
CA SER A 69 -15.03 1.20 -13.40
C SER A 69 -13.70 1.06 -12.66
N CYS A 70 -13.74 0.40 -11.50
CA CYS A 70 -12.58 -0.05 -10.74
C CYS A 70 -11.91 -1.27 -11.41
N SER A 71 -10.65 -1.53 -11.06
CA SER A 71 -9.93 -2.73 -11.51
C SER A 71 -10.55 -4.05 -11.04
N CYS A 72 -11.45 -4.02 -10.03
CA CYS A 72 -12.23 -5.19 -9.62
C CYS A 72 -13.49 -5.43 -10.47
N GLY A 73 -13.78 -4.58 -11.46
CA GLY A 73 -14.96 -4.69 -12.33
C GLY A 73 -16.19 -3.94 -11.83
N GLU A 74 -16.22 -3.55 -10.55
CA GLU A 74 -17.30 -2.76 -9.96
C GLU A 74 -17.13 -1.25 -10.19
N VAL A 75 -18.21 -0.49 -10.04
CA VAL A 75 -18.13 0.98 -10.00
C VAL A 75 -17.39 1.39 -8.73
N GLY A 76 -16.25 2.07 -8.90
CA GLY A 76 -15.40 2.54 -7.80
C GLY A 76 -15.76 3.95 -7.42
#